data_AF-Q16JN4-F1
#
_entry.id   AF-Q16JN4-F1
#
_cell.length_a   1.000
_cell.length_b   1.000
_cell.length_c   1.000
_cell.angle_alpha   90.00
_cell.angle_beta   90.00
_cell.angle_gamma   90.00
#
_symmetry.space_group_name_H-M   'P 1'
#
loop_
_entity.id
_entity.type
_entity.pdbx_description
1 polymer ?
#
loop_
_entity_poly.entity_id
_entity_poly.type
_entity_poly.pdbx_seq_one_letter_code
_entity_poly.pdbx_strand_id
1 'polypeptide(L)'
;MRPHDRSLLPIDRVLHNIQDLIDKEDSTVMPSGNDPEHFDWQHYFHLDTIHKWLDLQVTKHSSILQSIPLQASYEGNLIKGVKLSKKSGNTAVFVECGIHAREWISPAVCTYLLNQLLTSTTSDVQDLAENFDWFFFPVVNPDGYKYTFEADRLWRKNRKPYGLCRGVDLNRNFESDWNGIGASSDPCAYDFAGGSAASESETQVLQKFLKENAQSSRIKTYFSMHSFSQLIMFPYGYTADKVQNYEDLQTIGERGSEAIRRTHGKEYVSGAMIETIYPSSGDSVDWAYSECDVPVAFTFELRGPPDSTKMFILPAEEIEPTGEETLAAYVAMLKAARELGYYESAETQKGEL
;
A
#
# COMPACT_ATOMS: atom_id res chain seq x y z
N MET A 1 -37.37 -14.16 -36.60
CA MET A 1 -35.96 -14.03 -36.19
C MET A 1 -35.59 -12.56 -36.26
N ARG A 2 -35.37 -11.90 -35.11
CA ARG A 2 -34.86 -10.52 -35.10
C ARG A 2 -33.34 -10.59 -35.15
N PRO A 3 -32.65 -9.77 -35.97
CA PRO A 3 -31.19 -9.74 -35.98
C PRO A 3 -30.70 -9.19 -34.65
N HIS A 4 -29.65 -9.80 -34.10
CA HIS A 4 -28.93 -9.31 -32.94
C HIS A 4 -28.32 -7.94 -33.27
N ASP A 5 -28.79 -6.92 -32.55
CA ASP A 5 -28.19 -5.60 -32.51
C ASP A 5 -26.81 -5.74 -31.84
N ARG A 6 -25.74 -5.65 -32.64
CA ARG A 6 -24.39 -5.46 -32.13
C ARG A 6 -24.27 -3.98 -31.81
N SER A 7 -24.62 -3.60 -30.59
CA SER A 7 -24.29 -2.28 -30.05
C SER A 7 -22.77 -2.10 -30.16
N LEU A 8 -22.33 -1.37 -31.18
CA LEU A 8 -20.95 -0.93 -31.33
C LEU A 8 -20.68 0.02 -30.18
N LEU A 9 -19.96 -0.43 -29.16
CA LEU A 9 -19.30 0.48 -28.24
C LEU A 9 -18.44 1.43 -29.11
N PRO A 10 -18.53 2.75 -28.92
CA PRO A 10 -17.63 3.67 -29.60
C PRO A 10 -16.20 3.34 -29.16
N ILE A 11 -15.46 2.62 -30.02
CA ILE A 11 -14.03 2.39 -29.83
C ILE A 11 -13.33 3.58 -30.45
N ASP A 12 -13.06 4.61 -29.65
CA ASP A 12 -12.04 5.58 -30.00
C ASP A 12 -10.71 4.82 -30.08
N ARG A 13 -10.19 4.64 -31.30
CA ARG A 13 -8.87 4.03 -31.51
C ARG A 13 -7.80 5.01 -31.06
N VAL A 14 -7.52 5.01 -29.76
CA VAL A 14 -6.35 5.70 -29.26
C VAL A 14 -5.16 4.75 -29.39
N LEU A 15 -4.25 5.05 -30.32
CA LEU A 15 -2.99 4.33 -30.44
C LEU A 15 -2.08 4.73 -29.28
N HIS A 16 -2.15 3.99 -28.17
CA HIS A 16 -1.27 4.19 -27.04
C HIS A 16 -0.02 3.33 -27.21
N ASN A 17 1.13 3.99 -27.45
CA ASN A 17 2.41 3.30 -27.43
C ASN A 17 2.90 3.20 -25.97
N ILE A 18 2.57 2.09 -25.32
CA ILE A 18 3.02 1.81 -23.95
C ILE A 18 4.54 1.69 -23.88
N GLN A 19 5.19 1.21 -24.95
CA GLN A 19 6.65 1.14 -24.99
C GLN A 19 7.28 2.54 -24.89
N ASP A 20 6.73 3.54 -25.58
CA ASP A 20 7.25 4.92 -25.48
C ASP A 20 7.09 5.50 -24.07
N LEU A 21 6.11 5.05 -23.28
CA LEU A 21 5.96 5.44 -21.88
C LEU A 21 7.02 4.75 -21.02
N ILE A 22 7.22 3.44 -21.22
CA ILE A 22 8.24 2.66 -20.52
C ILE A 22 9.64 3.23 -20.80
N ASP A 23 9.97 3.51 -22.06
CA ASP A 23 11.29 4.05 -22.45
C ASP A 23 11.56 5.41 -21.80
N LYS A 24 10.52 6.24 -21.61
CA LYS A 24 10.64 7.52 -20.91
C LYS A 24 10.82 7.34 -19.42
N GLU A 25 10.05 6.44 -18.80
CA GLU A 25 10.18 6.15 -17.37
C GLU A 25 11.55 5.54 -17.05
N ASP A 26 12.03 4.60 -17.87
CA ASP A 26 13.34 3.95 -17.73
C ASP A 26 14.49 4.97 -17.73
N SER A 27 14.36 6.07 -18.49
CA SER A 27 15.34 7.17 -18.46
C SER A 27 15.44 7.90 -17.12
N THR A 28 14.46 7.70 -16.23
CA THR A 28 14.41 8.25 -14.86
C THR A 28 14.59 7.17 -13.78
N VAL A 29 14.91 5.93 -14.16
CA VAL A 29 15.26 4.86 -13.23
C VAL A 29 16.74 4.97 -12.90
N MET A 30 17.08 4.97 -11.62
CA MET A 30 18.47 4.96 -11.20
C MET A 30 19.07 3.57 -11.39
N PRO A 31 20.35 3.45 -11.83
CA PRO A 31 20.98 2.15 -12.03
C PRO A 31 20.98 1.28 -10.76
N SER A 32 20.83 -0.04 -10.95
CA SER A 32 20.98 -1.01 -9.86
C SER A 32 22.34 -0.85 -9.16
N GLY A 33 22.38 -1.02 -7.85
CA GLY A 33 23.61 -0.89 -7.08
C GLY A 33 24.07 0.55 -6.83
N ASN A 34 23.23 1.56 -7.12
CA ASN A 34 23.49 2.95 -6.76
C ASN A 34 23.77 3.12 -5.27
N ASP A 35 24.59 4.12 -4.93
CA ASP A 35 24.91 4.48 -3.56
C ASP A 35 23.62 4.92 -2.82
N PRO A 36 23.26 4.31 -1.68
CA PRO A 36 22.08 4.71 -0.91
C PRO A 36 22.13 6.16 -0.40
N GLU A 37 23.29 6.82 -0.39
CA GLU A 37 23.41 8.26 -0.09
C GLU A 37 22.80 9.15 -1.19
N HIS A 38 22.65 8.64 -2.42
CA HIS A 38 21.99 9.33 -3.54
C HIS A 38 20.52 8.92 -3.70
N PHE A 39 19.92 8.32 -2.69
CA PHE A 39 18.48 8.02 -2.71
C PHE A 39 17.69 9.34 -2.63
N ASP A 40 16.78 9.55 -3.58
CA ASP A 40 15.93 10.73 -3.68
C ASP A 40 14.48 10.35 -4.01
N TRP A 41 13.63 11.34 -4.26
CA TRP A 41 12.25 11.14 -4.71
C TRP A 41 12.02 11.77 -6.09
N GLN A 42 13.08 11.87 -6.89
CA GLN A 42 13.05 12.32 -8.29
C GLN A 42 13.25 11.14 -9.26
N HIS A 43 13.54 9.94 -8.74
CA HIS A 43 13.78 8.73 -9.50
C HIS A 43 13.12 7.50 -8.88
N TYR A 44 12.90 6.47 -9.69
CA TYR A 44 12.58 5.12 -9.20
C TYR A 44 13.85 4.30 -8.96
N PHE A 45 13.79 3.43 -7.94
CA PHE A 45 14.94 2.67 -7.47
C PHE A 45 14.67 1.16 -7.47
N HIS A 46 15.70 0.39 -7.85
CA HIS A 46 15.72 -1.06 -7.70
C HIS A 46 15.63 -1.48 -6.23
N LEU A 47 15.17 -2.72 -6.01
CA LEU A 47 14.98 -3.32 -4.69
C LEU A 47 16.23 -3.22 -3.80
N ASP A 48 17.42 -3.47 -4.36
CA ASP A 48 18.66 -3.50 -3.59
C ASP A 48 19.03 -2.10 -3.06
N THR A 49 18.79 -1.05 -3.85
CA THR A 49 19.01 0.34 -3.43
C THR A 49 18.00 0.76 -2.36
N ILE A 50 16.72 0.38 -2.46
CA ILE A 50 15.72 0.59 -1.39
C ILE A 50 16.17 -0.11 -0.10
N HIS A 51 16.60 -1.37 -0.18
CA HIS A 51 17.08 -2.12 0.98
C HIS A 51 18.33 -1.52 1.63
N LYS A 52 19.29 -1.04 0.84
CA LYS A 52 20.49 -0.36 1.34
C LYS A 52 20.16 0.99 1.95
N TRP A 53 19.20 1.73 1.38
CA TRP A 53 18.74 2.99 1.94
C TRP A 53 18.08 2.78 3.30
N LEU A 54 17.23 1.75 3.47
CA LEU A 54 16.68 1.40 4.79
C LEU A 54 17.78 1.10 5.81
N ASP A 55 18.81 0.31 5.44
CA ASP A 55 19.94 0.01 6.33
C ASP A 55 20.73 1.27 6.71
N LEU A 56 20.91 2.19 5.75
CA LEU A 56 21.54 3.48 5.97
C LEU A 56 20.74 4.32 6.98
N GLN A 57 19.41 4.41 6.80
CA GLN A 57 18.56 5.16 7.73
C GLN A 57 18.53 4.55 9.13
N VAL A 58 18.51 3.21 9.25
CA VAL A 58 18.61 2.51 10.54
C VAL A 58 19.94 2.85 11.22
N THR A 59 21.03 2.94 10.46
CA THR A 59 22.34 3.34 11.00
C THR A 59 22.34 4.80 11.47
N LYS A 60 21.83 5.72 10.65
CA LYS A 60 21.77 7.16 10.95
C LYS A 60 20.83 7.50 12.12
N HIS A 61 19.75 6.75 12.28
CA HIS A 61 18.68 6.99 13.26
C HIS A 61 18.51 5.86 14.28
N SER A 62 19.58 5.14 14.62
CA SER A 62 19.56 3.91 15.44
C SER A 62 18.90 4.02 16.82
N SER A 63 18.75 5.23 17.37
CA SER A 63 18.03 5.45 18.63
C SER A 63 16.51 5.35 18.51
N ILE A 64 15.96 5.54 17.30
CA ILE A 64 14.51 5.63 17.04
C ILE A 64 14.04 4.73 15.89
N LEU A 65 14.95 4.22 15.05
CA LEU A 65 14.63 3.39 13.89
C LEU A 65 15.32 2.03 14.00
N GLN A 66 14.54 0.96 13.88
CA GLN A 66 15.01 -0.43 14.00
C GLN A 66 14.62 -1.23 12.76
N SER A 67 15.51 -2.08 12.28
CA SER A 67 15.19 -3.00 11.18
C SER A 67 14.30 -4.14 11.65
N ILE A 68 13.32 -4.52 10.84
CA ILE A 68 12.49 -5.71 11.02
C ILE A 68 12.85 -6.70 9.91
N PRO A 69 13.60 -7.75 10.24
CA PRO A 69 13.85 -8.82 9.30
C PRO A 69 12.64 -9.75 9.25
N LEU A 70 11.92 -9.76 8.13
CA LEU A 70 10.96 -10.83 7.83
C LEU A 70 11.64 -11.92 7.00
N GLN A 71 10.98 -13.08 6.93
CA GLN A 71 11.39 -14.20 6.08
C GLN A 71 11.44 -13.80 4.61
N ALA A 72 12.24 -14.53 3.84
CA ALA A 72 12.39 -14.32 2.42
C ALA A 72 11.14 -14.73 1.62
N SER A 73 10.96 -14.09 0.47
CA SER A 73 10.03 -14.45 -0.60
C SER A 73 10.36 -15.80 -1.24
N TYR A 74 9.58 -16.20 -2.24
CA TYR A 74 9.78 -17.47 -2.94
C TYR A 74 11.19 -17.59 -3.59
N GLU A 75 11.70 -16.53 -4.22
CA GLU A 75 13.01 -16.51 -4.86
C GLU A 75 14.16 -16.13 -3.90
N GLY A 76 13.87 -15.99 -2.60
CA GLY A 76 14.88 -15.76 -1.56
C GLY A 76 15.22 -14.28 -1.30
N ASN A 77 14.45 -13.33 -1.84
CA ASN A 77 14.62 -11.92 -1.53
C ASN A 77 13.94 -11.58 -0.19
N LEU A 78 14.62 -10.84 0.68
CA LEU A 78 14.05 -10.46 1.97
C LEU A 78 12.88 -9.50 1.81
N ILE A 79 11.83 -9.68 2.60
CA ILE A 79 10.86 -8.62 2.88
C ILE A 79 11.44 -7.79 4.02
N LYS A 80 11.91 -6.59 3.71
CA LYS A 80 12.57 -5.71 4.69
C LYS A 80 11.63 -4.60 5.13
N GLY A 81 11.41 -4.50 6.44
CA GLY A 81 10.68 -3.39 7.05
C GLY A 81 11.49 -2.69 8.13
N VAL A 82 10.94 -1.60 8.67
CA VAL A 82 11.50 -0.86 9.79
C VAL A 82 10.43 -0.47 10.81
N LYS A 83 10.81 -0.40 12.08
CA LYS A 83 10.03 0.21 13.16
C LYS A 83 10.62 1.57 13.50
N LEU A 84 9.85 2.64 13.36
CA LEU A 84 10.13 3.96 13.91
C LEU A 84 9.38 4.12 15.24
N SER A 85 10.07 4.51 16.31
CA SER A 85 9.47 4.81 17.61
C SER A 85 10.31 5.88 18.31
N LYS A 86 9.75 7.06 18.52
CA LYS A 86 10.40 8.16 19.25
C LYS A 86 10.06 8.17 20.75
N LYS A 87 8.98 7.49 21.14
CA LYS A 87 8.44 7.49 22.51
C LYS A 87 7.73 6.17 22.81
N SER A 88 7.86 5.68 24.04
CA SER A 88 7.18 4.47 24.49
C SER A 88 5.68 4.69 24.76
N GLY A 89 4.89 3.62 24.62
CA GLY A 89 3.47 3.62 24.93
C GLY A 89 2.56 4.18 23.83
N ASN A 90 3.13 4.54 22.68
CA ASN A 90 2.37 4.99 21.52
C ASN A 90 1.51 3.85 20.94
N THR A 91 0.39 4.22 20.31
CA THR A 91 -0.27 3.35 19.33
C THR A 91 0.55 3.32 18.04
N ALA A 92 0.39 2.27 17.26
CA ALA A 92 1.16 2.07 16.04
C ALA A 92 0.33 2.15 14.77
N VAL A 93 0.99 2.61 13.71
CA VAL A 93 0.52 2.60 12.32
C VAL A 93 1.34 1.59 11.53
N PHE A 94 0.67 0.69 10.81
CA PHE A 94 1.29 -0.25 9.88
C PHE A 94 1.09 0.25 8.45
N VAL A 95 2.17 0.32 7.66
CA VAL A 95 2.15 0.78 6.28
C VAL A 95 2.71 -0.32 5.38
N GLU A 96 1.83 -0.93 4.58
CA GLU A 96 2.13 -1.93 3.56
C GLU A 96 2.26 -1.26 2.19
N CYS A 97 3.34 -1.53 1.47
CA CYS A 97 3.57 -0.98 0.14
C CYS A 97 4.12 -2.05 -0.82
N GLY A 98 3.93 -1.82 -2.13
CA GLY A 98 4.52 -2.66 -3.17
C GLY A 98 4.06 -4.12 -3.13
N ILE A 99 2.81 -4.40 -2.76
CA ILE A 99 2.24 -5.75 -2.84
C ILE A 99 1.99 -6.18 -4.30
N HIS A 100 1.60 -5.23 -5.14
CA HIS A 100 1.60 -5.38 -6.59
C HIS A 100 2.86 -4.77 -7.18
N ALA A 101 3.62 -5.59 -7.91
CA ALA A 101 4.97 -5.25 -8.33
C ALA A 101 5.07 -4.02 -9.25
N ARG A 102 4.15 -3.87 -10.21
CA ARG A 102 4.15 -2.77 -11.19
C ARG A 102 3.80 -1.39 -10.62
N GLU A 103 3.31 -1.32 -9.39
CA GLU A 103 2.79 -0.10 -8.78
C GLU A 103 3.94 0.71 -8.15
N TRP A 104 4.93 1.10 -8.96
CA TRP A 104 6.21 1.68 -8.50
C TRP A 104 6.07 2.95 -7.64
N ILE A 105 4.99 3.72 -7.83
CA ILE A 105 4.71 4.89 -7.01
C ILE A 105 4.45 4.53 -5.53
N SER A 106 3.93 3.32 -5.25
CA SER A 106 3.65 2.87 -3.88
C SER A 106 4.95 2.75 -3.05
N PRO A 107 5.96 1.95 -3.43
CA PRO A 107 7.25 1.93 -2.72
C PRO A 107 7.95 3.30 -2.63
N ALA A 108 7.86 4.11 -3.69
CA ALA A 108 8.48 5.44 -3.72
C ALA A 108 7.84 6.39 -2.68
N VAL A 109 6.50 6.45 -2.62
CA VAL A 109 5.79 7.25 -1.61
C VAL A 109 5.98 6.66 -0.21
N CYS A 110 6.05 5.34 -0.07
CA CYS A 110 6.30 4.68 1.21
C CYS A 110 7.63 5.14 1.84
N THR A 111 8.70 5.18 1.05
CA THR A 111 10.00 5.67 1.50
C THR A 111 10.02 7.18 1.72
N TYR A 112 9.26 7.95 0.94
CA TYR A 112 9.06 9.39 1.15
C TYR A 112 8.45 9.68 2.53
N LEU A 113 7.35 9.00 2.86
CA LEU A 113 6.65 9.16 4.13
C LEU A 113 7.57 8.84 5.32
N LEU A 114 8.31 7.72 5.25
CA LEU A 114 9.30 7.37 6.27
C LEU A 114 10.36 8.48 6.42
N ASN A 115 10.90 9.00 5.31
CA ASN A 115 11.89 10.07 5.38
C ASN A 115 11.33 11.35 6.00
N GLN A 116 10.08 11.72 5.68
CA GLN A 116 9.43 12.89 6.27
C GLN A 116 9.26 12.74 7.78
N LEU A 117 8.90 11.56 8.28
CA LEU A 117 8.80 11.30 9.73
C LEU A 117 10.17 11.34 10.45
N LEU A 118 11.25 11.01 9.73
CA LEU A 118 12.62 11.07 10.25
C LEU A 118 13.19 12.49 10.24
N THR A 119 12.89 13.30 9.23
CA THR A 119 13.65 14.52 8.92
C THR A 119 12.85 15.82 8.93
N SER A 120 11.51 15.76 8.82
CA SER A 120 10.68 16.96 8.70
C SER A 120 10.70 17.80 9.99
N THR A 121 10.65 19.11 9.80
CA THR A 121 10.52 20.11 10.86
C THR A 121 9.11 20.70 10.97
N THR A 122 8.17 20.19 10.15
CA THR A 122 6.77 20.63 10.17
C THR A 122 6.07 20.08 11.40
N SER A 123 5.44 20.95 12.19
CA SER A 123 4.80 20.62 13.47
C SER A 123 3.89 19.39 13.41
N ASP A 124 2.99 19.32 12.42
CA ASP A 124 2.04 18.20 12.33
C ASP A 124 2.73 16.87 11.98
N VAL A 125 3.80 16.90 11.19
CA VAL A 125 4.60 15.71 10.85
C VAL A 125 5.43 15.26 12.05
N GLN A 126 5.96 16.21 12.83
CA GLN A 126 6.63 15.91 14.09
C GLN A 126 5.68 15.30 15.11
N ASP A 127 4.44 15.80 15.23
CA ASP A 127 3.40 15.20 16.07
C ASP A 127 3.14 13.75 15.69
N LEU A 128 3.01 13.45 14.39
CA LEU A 128 2.85 12.09 13.91
C LEU A 128 4.05 11.19 14.27
N ALA A 129 5.27 11.67 14.07
CA ALA A 129 6.48 10.90 14.35
C ALA A 129 6.74 10.70 15.86
N GLU A 130 6.26 11.61 16.71
CA GLU A 130 6.43 11.56 18.16
C GLU A 130 5.35 10.74 18.86
N ASN A 131 4.11 10.79 18.37
CA ASN A 131 2.94 10.22 19.05
C ASN A 131 2.40 8.93 18.40
N PHE A 132 3.05 8.43 17.34
CA PHE A 132 2.81 7.09 16.80
C PHE A 132 4.12 6.30 16.67
N ASP A 133 4.04 5.00 16.93
CA ASP A 133 5.02 4.05 16.40
C ASP A 133 4.65 3.74 14.93
N TRP A 134 5.64 3.54 14.07
CA TRP A 134 5.39 3.24 12.65
C TRP A 134 6.09 1.97 12.23
N PHE A 135 5.36 1.09 11.57
CA PHE A 135 5.88 -0.10 10.90
C PHE A 135 5.79 0.12 9.39
N PHE A 136 6.92 0.33 8.73
CA PHE A 136 6.96 0.51 7.27
C PHE A 136 7.51 -0.72 6.59
N PHE A 137 6.79 -1.21 5.57
CA PHE A 137 7.22 -2.28 4.67
C PHE A 137 7.14 -1.78 3.22
N PRO A 138 8.20 -1.13 2.70
CA PRO A 138 8.16 -0.48 1.38
C PRO A 138 7.91 -1.41 0.19
N VAL A 139 8.36 -2.66 0.29
CA VAL A 139 8.18 -3.66 -0.77
C VAL A 139 7.88 -5.02 -0.14
N VAL A 140 6.62 -5.44 -0.18
CA VAL A 140 6.20 -6.76 0.33
C VAL A 140 6.19 -7.86 -0.73
N ASN A 141 6.24 -7.49 -2.01
CA ASN A 141 6.44 -8.41 -3.14
C ASN A 141 7.82 -8.20 -3.79
N PRO A 142 8.92 -8.56 -3.12
CA PRO A 142 10.26 -8.23 -3.60
C PRO A 142 10.62 -8.95 -4.92
N ASP A 143 10.14 -10.19 -5.12
CA ASP A 143 10.41 -10.95 -6.34
C ASP A 143 9.70 -10.33 -7.55
N GLY A 144 8.41 -10.01 -7.39
CA GLY A 144 7.65 -9.34 -8.44
C GLY A 144 8.25 -7.98 -8.74
N TYR A 145 8.53 -7.17 -7.71
CA TYR A 145 9.11 -5.83 -7.87
C TYR A 145 10.42 -5.91 -8.65
N LYS A 146 11.36 -6.77 -8.26
CA LYS A 146 12.60 -6.98 -9.00
C LYS A 146 12.36 -7.37 -10.47
N TYR A 147 11.42 -8.27 -10.73
CA TYR A 147 11.08 -8.71 -12.08
C TYR A 147 10.55 -7.58 -12.98
N THR A 148 9.93 -6.54 -12.42
CA THR A 148 9.47 -5.37 -13.19
C THR A 148 10.60 -4.48 -13.71
N PHE A 149 11.77 -4.51 -13.07
CA PHE A 149 12.95 -3.78 -13.56
C PHE A 149 13.78 -4.61 -14.55
N GLU A 150 13.68 -5.93 -14.49
CA GLU A 150 14.57 -6.84 -15.21
C GLU A 150 13.93 -7.48 -16.45
N ALA A 151 12.60 -7.52 -16.54
CA ALA A 151 11.91 -8.25 -17.60
C ALA A 151 10.56 -7.65 -18.00
N ASP A 152 9.58 -7.64 -17.09
CA ASP A 152 8.19 -7.26 -17.42
C ASP A 152 7.72 -6.15 -16.49
N ARG A 153 7.82 -4.91 -16.97
CA ARG A 153 7.42 -3.69 -16.25
C ARG A 153 5.98 -3.71 -15.74
N LEU A 154 5.09 -4.46 -16.40
CA LEU A 154 3.66 -4.53 -16.06
C LEU A 154 3.29 -5.76 -15.21
N TRP A 155 4.29 -6.52 -14.75
CA TRP A 155 4.07 -7.65 -13.85
C TRP A 155 3.48 -7.21 -12.51
N ARG A 156 2.44 -7.92 -12.03
CA ARG A 156 1.72 -7.60 -10.79
C ARG A 156 2.01 -8.57 -9.64
N LYS A 157 1.92 -9.87 -9.95
CA LYS A 157 1.89 -10.98 -9.00
C LYS A 157 3.23 -11.22 -8.31
N ASN A 158 3.32 -12.16 -7.37
CA ASN A 158 4.62 -12.70 -6.95
C ASN A 158 5.23 -13.60 -8.04
N ARG A 159 6.30 -14.36 -7.73
CA ARG A 159 7.04 -15.17 -8.73
C ARG A 159 7.03 -16.67 -8.51
N LYS A 160 6.20 -17.20 -7.60
CA LYS A 160 6.05 -18.64 -7.38
C LYS A 160 5.47 -19.36 -8.62
N PRO A 161 6.06 -20.46 -9.11
CA PRO A 161 5.58 -21.18 -10.28
C PRO A 161 4.34 -22.03 -9.96
N TYR A 162 3.38 -22.04 -10.89
CA TYR A 162 2.18 -22.86 -10.88
C TYR A 162 1.98 -23.51 -12.26
N GLY A 163 2.70 -24.62 -12.49
CA GLY A 163 2.74 -25.27 -13.79
C GLY A 163 3.45 -24.41 -14.85
N LEU A 164 2.74 -24.10 -15.94
CA LEU A 164 3.25 -23.21 -17.00
C LEU A 164 3.08 -21.72 -16.66
N CYS A 165 2.22 -21.40 -15.69
CA CYS A 165 1.95 -20.04 -15.26
C CYS A 165 2.70 -19.74 -13.96
N ARG A 166 2.75 -18.46 -13.59
CA ARG A 166 3.55 -17.99 -12.47
C ARG A 166 2.85 -16.87 -11.74
N GLY A 167 3.04 -16.85 -10.43
CA GLY A 167 2.61 -15.80 -9.54
C GLY A 167 1.18 -15.96 -9.05
N VAL A 168 0.96 -15.48 -7.85
CA VAL A 168 -0.32 -15.27 -7.18
C VAL A 168 -0.52 -13.77 -6.99
N ASP A 169 -1.76 -13.30 -7.13
CA ASP A 169 -2.14 -11.97 -6.66
C ASP A 169 -2.12 -12.00 -5.13
N LEU A 170 -1.10 -11.40 -4.54
CA LEU A 170 -0.91 -11.41 -3.08
C LEU A 170 -2.07 -10.73 -2.35
N ASN A 171 -2.75 -9.77 -2.99
CA ASN A 171 -3.94 -9.11 -2.44
C ASN A 171 -5.26 -9.86 -2.75
N ARG A 172 -5.15 -11.15 -3.11
CA ARG A 172 -6.23 -12.14 -3.15
C ARG A 172 -5.91 -13.37 -2.31
N ASN A 173 -4.77 -13.38 -1.61
CA ASN A 173 -4.23 -14.55 -0.93
C ASN A 173 -4.41 -14.53 0.60
N PHE A 174 -4.86 -13.44 1.20
CA PHE A 174 -5.06 -13.37 2.65
C PHE A 174 -6.23 -14.24 3.11
N GLU A 175 -6.21 -14.64 4.39
CA GLU A 175 -7.25 -15.45 5.04
C GLU A 175 -8.53 -14.65 5.33
N SER A 176 -9.04 -13.88 4.37
CA SER A 176 -10.26 -13.06 4.47
C SER A 176 -11.16 -13.33 3.27
N ASP A 177 -12.23 -14.11 3.44
CA ASP A 177 -13.11 -14.58 2.37
C ASP A 177 -12.35 -15.18 1.15
N TRP A 178 -11.24 -15.88 1.42
CA TRP A 178 -10.27 -16.27 0.38
C TRP A 178 -10.91 -16.96 -0.84
N ASN A 179 -10.50 -16.50 -2.03
CA ASN A 179 -10.96 -17.01 -3.33
C ASN A 179 -12.50 -16.94 -3.51
N GLY A 180 -13.11 -15.91 -2.92
CA GLY A 180 -14.49 -15.49 -3.12
C GLY A 180 -14.65 -14.59 -4.36
N ILE A 181 -15.45 -13.54 -4.24
CA ILE A 181 -15.75 -12.63 -5.36
C ILE A 181 -14.52 -11.82 -5.77
N GLY A 182 -14.34 -11.59 -7.08
CA GLY A 182 -13.23 -10.77 -7.60
C GLY A 182 -11.84 -11.40 -7.47
N ALA A 183 -11.79 -12.73 -7.33
CA ALA A 183 -10.58 -13.54 -7.33
C ALA A 183 -10.73 -14.71 -8.33
N SER A 184 -9.61 -15.24 -8.81
CA SER A 184 -9.60 -16.35 -9.76
C SER A 184 -8.89 -17.59 -9.20
N SER A 185 -9.38 -18.77 -9.57
CA SER A 185 -8.72 -20.05 -9.32
C SER A 185 -7.85 -20.53 -10.50
N ASP A 186 -7.80 -19.77 -11.60
CA ASP A 186 -6.92 -20.04 -12.74
C ASP A 186 -5.51 -19.50 -12.49
N PRO A 187 -4.46 -20.34 -12.41
CA PRO A 187 -3.08 -19.90 -12.19
C PRO A 187 -2.53 -18.89 -13.20
N CYS A 188 -3.14 -18.82 -14.39
CA CYS A 188 -2.74 -17.92 -15.45
C CYS A 188 -3.44 -16.56 -15.39
N ALA A 189 -4.51 -16.43 -14.59
CA ALA A 189 -5.21 -15.16 -14.39
C ALA A 189 -4.35 -14.17 -13.60
N TYR A 190 -4.58 -12.87 -13.82
CA TYR A 190 -3.84 -11.80 -13.15
C TYR A 190 -4.24 -11.64 -11.67
N ASP A 191 -5.44 -12.09 -11.33
CA ASP A 191 -6.10 -12.08 -10.02
C ASP A 191 -6.17 -13.49 -9.40
N PHE A 192 -5.25 -14.39 -9.80
CA PHE A 192 -5.15 -15.74 -9.25
C PHE A 192 -4.91 -15.72 -7.73
N ALA A 193 -5.80 -16.34 -6.95
CA ALA A 193 -5.83 -16.29 -5.49
C ALA A 193 -4.82 -17.24 -4.80
N GLY A 194 -4.13 -18.10 -5.55
CA GLY A 194 -3.20 -19.09 -5.01
C GLY A 194 -3.80 -20.49 -4.83
N GLY A 195 -2.97 -21.42 -4.36
CA GLY A 195 -3.38 -22.82 -4.17
C GLY A 195 -4.23 -23.07 -2.92
N SER A 196 -4.17 -22.14 -1.96
CA SER A 196 -4.94 -22.10 -0.72
C SER A 196 -4.89 -20.69 -0.13
N ALA A 197 -5.72 -20.40 0.87
CA ALA A 197 -5.54 -19.20 1.70
C ALA A 197 -4.12 -19.19 2.28
N ALA A 198 -3.49 -18.01 2.28
CA ALA A 198 -2.11 -17.77 2.69
C ALA A 198 -1.11 -18.79 2.13
N SER A 199 -1.23 -19.15 0.85
CA SER A 199 -0.31 -20.10 0.20
C SER A 199 1.08 -19.52 -0.10
N GLU A 200 1.21 -18.20 -0.10
CA GLU A 200 2.42 -17.49 -0.50
C GLU A 200 3.26 -17.08 0.71
N SER A 201 4.59 -17.23 0.62
CA SER A 201 5.47 -16.94 1.77
C SER A 201 5.44 -15.46 2.15
N GLU A 202 5.24 -14.58 1.16
CA GLU A 202 5.07 -13.15 1.36
C GLU A 202 3.81 -12.83 2.20
N THR A 203 2.68 -13.42 1.85
CA THR A 203 1.42 -13.28 2.61
C THR A 203 1.55 -13.91 4.00
N GLN A 204 2.11 -15.12 4.10
CA GLN A 204 2.29 -15.82 5.37
C GLN A 204 3.08 -15.00 6.38
N VAL A 205 4.17 -14.37 5.94
CA VAL A 205 5.05 -13.65 6.86
C VAL A 205 4.43 -12.33 7.35
N LEU A 206 3.70 -11.61 6.49
CA LEU A 206 2.94 -10.43 6.91
C LEU A 206 1.83 -10.78 7.88
N GLN A 207 1.04 -11.83 7.57
CA GLN A 207 -0.03 -12.26 8.46
C GLN A 207 0.50 -12.69 9.82
N LYS A 208 1.60 -13.45 9.83
CA LYS A 208 2.26 -13.86 11.06
C LYS A 208 2.71 -12.64 11.86
N PHE A 209 3.37 -11.68 11.22
CA PHE A 209 3.84 -10.47 11.88
C PHE A 209 2.69 -9.71 12.53
N LEU A 210 1.59 -9.46 11.81
CA LEU A 210 0.43 -8.74 12.35
C LEU A 210 -0.27 -9.50 13.46
N LYS A 211 -0.52 -10.81 13.30
CA LYS A 211 -1.10 -11.66 14.36
C LYS A 211 -0.27 -11.62 15.65
N GLU A 212 1.06 -11.61 15.55
CA GLU A 212 1.96 -11.59 16.71
C GLU A 212 2.14 -10.19 17.33
N ASN A 213 1.96 -9.11 16.56
CA ASN A 213 2.36 -7.76 16.98
C ASN A 213 1.21 -6.75 17.06
N ALA A 214 0.04 -6.99 16.46
CA ALA A 214 -1.06 -6.01 16.42
C ALA A 214 -1.50 -5.58 17.82
N GLN A 215 -1.72 -6.54 18.72
CA GLN A 215 -2.13 -6.23 20.09
C GLN A 215 -0.97 -5.71 20.94
N SER A 216 0.18 -6.39 20.91
CA SER A 216 1.34 -6.06 21.77
C SER A 216 1.98 -4.72 21.43
N SER A 217 2.01 -4.36 20.14
CA SER A 217 2.50 -3.06 19.67
C SER A 217 1.38 -2.03 19.49
N ARG A 218 0.15 -2.35 19.89
CA ARG A 218 -1.03 -1.48 19.77
C ARG A 218 -1.19 -0.91 18.35
N ILE A 219 -1.05 -1.76 17.33
CA ILE A 219 -1.32 -1.37 15.94
C ILE A 219 -2.82 -1.09 15.84
N LYS A 220 -3.16 0.19 15.61
CA LYS A 220 -4.55 0.66 15.52
C LYS A 220 -4.89 1.23 14.16
N THR A 221 -3.89 1.38 13.29
CA THR A 221 -4.08 1.83 11.92
C THR A 221 -3.28 0.99 10.95
N TYR A 222 -3.90 0.66 9.83
CA TYR A 222 -3.31 -0.10 8.73
C TYR A 222 -3.56 0.65 7.42
N PHE A 223 -2.49 1.00 6.72
CA PHE A 223 -2.53 1.63 5.42
C PHE A 223 -1.86 0.71 4.39
N SER A 224 -2.63 0.21 3.42
CA SER A 224 -2.08 -0.49 2.26
C SER A 224 -2.03 0.45 1.05
N MET A 225 -0.85 0.60 0.48
CA MET A 225 -0.55 1.57 -0.57
C MET A 225 -0.47 0.88 -1.93
N HIS A 226 -1.36 1.28 -2.82
CA HIS A 226 -1.52 0.79 -4.19
C HIS A 226 -1.47 1.94 -5.20
N SER A 227 -1.52 1.61 -6.48
CA SER A 227 -1.88 2.54 -7.55
C SER A 227 -2.51 1.79 -8.71
N PHE A 228 -3.36 2.40 -9.52
CA PHE A 228 -3.78 3.80 -9.54
C PHE A 228 -5.30 3.85 -9.48
N SER A 229 -5.86 5.01 -9.14
CA SER A 229 -7.25 5.43 -9.42
C SER A 229 -7.64 6.67 -8.61
N GLN A 230 -6.77 7.16 -7.72
CA GLN A 230 -7.09 8.24 -6.77
C GLN A 230 -8.24 7.85 -5.83
N LEU A 231 -8.08 6.77 -5.07
CA LEU A 231 -9.10 6.27 -4.13
C LEU A 231 -8.53 6.14 -2.71
N ILE A 232 -9.37 6.38 -1.70
CA ILE A 232 -9.09 6.07 -0.28
C ILE A 232 -10.22 5.17 0.23
N MET A 233 -9.98 3.87 0.19
CA MET A 233 -11.01 2.86 0.44
C MET A 233 -10.84 2.23 1.82
N PHE A 234 -11.92 1.74 2.40
CA PHE A 234 -11.91 0.95 3.64
C PHE A 234 -12.76 -0.33 3.48
N PRO A 235 -12.68 -1.29 4.41
CA PRO A 235 -13.45 -2.53 4.32
C PRO A 235 -14.97 -2.33 4.22
N TYR A 236 -15.72 -3.24 3.62
CA TYR A 236 -15.26 -4.50 3.02
C TYR A 236 -15.13 -4.43 1.49
N GLY A 237 -14.27 -5.27 0.94
CA GLY A 237 -14.20 -5.60 -0.48
C GLY A 237 -15.09 -6.77 -0.87
N TYR A 238 -15.24 -7.77 0.00
CA TYR A 238 -15.88 -9.05 -0.36
C TYR A 238 -17.40 -9.09 -0.13
N THR A 239 -17.94 -8.21 0.71
CA THR A 239 -19.37 -8.16 1.08
C THR A 239 -19.90 -6.72 1.06
N ALA A 240 -21.20 -6.59 0.82
CA ALA A 240 -21.92 -5.31 0.92
C ALA A 240 -22.32 -4.97 2.37
N ASP A 241 -22.06 -5.88 3.32
CA ASP A 241 -22.24 -5.61 4.73
C ASP A 241 -21.30 -4.49 5.18
N LYS A 242 -21.79 -3.61 6.04
CA LYS A 242 -20.99 -2.51 6.59
C LYS A 242 -20.16 -3.00 7.78
N VAL A 243 -18.92 -2.55 7.86
CA VAL A 243 -18.10 -2.61 9.08
C VAL A 243 -18.79 -1.92 10.26
N GLN A 244 -18.45 -2.34 11.48
CA GLN A 244 -19.09 -1.83 12.69
C GLN A 244 -18.92 -0.31 12.86
N ASN A 245 -17.75 0.23 12.50
CA ASN A 245 -17.41 1.64 12.59
C ASN A 245 -17.43 2.35 11.22
N TYR A 246 -18.36 1.97 10.35
CA TYR A 246 -18.48 2.49 8.98
C TYR A 246 -18.44 4.03 8.89
N GLU A 247 -19.27 4.71 9.68
CA GLU A 247 -19.40 6.18 9.64
C GLU A 247 -18.09 6.89 10.06
N ASP A 248 -17.32 6.27 10.96
CA ASP A 248 -16.03 6.80 11.38
C ASP A 248 -14.99 6.66 10.26
N LEU A 249 -14.93 5.50 9.60
CA LEU A 249 -14.03 5.27 8.47
C LEU A 249 -14.38 6.15 7.27
N GLN A 250 -15.68 6.33 6.98
CA GLN A 250 -16.17 7.31 6.01
C GLN A 250 -15.64 8.71 6.33
N THR A 251 -15.81 9.17 7.58
CA THR A 251 -15.35 10.49 8.02
C THR A 251 -13.83 10.64 7.91
N ILE A 252 -13.07 9.63 8.35
CA ILE A 252 -11.60 9.63 8.30
C ILE A 252 -11.13 9.68 6.83
N GLY A 253 -11.66 8.84 5.96
CA GLY A 253 -11.28 8.80 4.53
C GLY A 253 -11.64 10.09 3.77
N GLU A 254 -12.77 10.71 4.08
CA GLU A 254 -13.16 12.02 3.54
C GLU A 254 -12.19 13.13 3.98
N ARG A 255 -11.71 13.09 5.24
CA ARG A 255 -10.67 14.03 5.72
C ARG A 255 -9.35 13.85 4.96
N GLY A 256 -8.97 12.62 4.66
CA GLY A 256 -7.81 12.32 3.81
C GLY A 256 -7.96 12.87 2.40
N SER A 257 -9.10 12.61 1.75
CA SER A 257 -9.39 13.06 0.39
C SER A 257 -9.42 14.59 0.28
N GLU A 258 -10.03 15.26 1.27
CA GLU A 258 -10.04 16.72 1.37
C GLU A 258 -8.62 17.29 1.50
N ALA A 259 -7.76 16.66 2.30
CA ALA A 259 -6.38 17.10 2.48
C ALA A 259 -5.59 16.99 1.17
N ILE A 260 -5.74 15.89 0.44
CA ILE A 260 -5.11 15.72 -0.88
C ILE A 260 -5.55 16.83 -1.84
N ARG A 261 -6.86 17.09 -1.92
CA ARG A 261 -7.40 18.16 -2.77
C ARG A 261 -6.84 19.53 -2.39
N ARG A 262 -6.64 19.83 -1.11
CA ARG A 262 -6.07 21.11 -0.66
C ARG A 262 -4.58 21.25 -1.00
N THR A 263 -3.82 20.16 -0.98
CA THR A 263 -2.38 20.19 -1.24
C THR A 263 -2.08 20.42 -2.72
N HIS A 264 -2.69 19.65 -3.62
CA HIS A 264 -2.38 19.71 -5.05
C HIS A 264 -3.59 19.67 -5.99
N GLY A 265 -4.81 19.75 -5.47
CA GLY A 265 -6.03 19.76 -6.28
C GLY A 265 -6.40 18.43 -6.91
N LYS A 266 -5.83 17.30 -6.45
CA LYS A 266 -6.23 15.97 -6.91
C LYS A 266 -7.52 15.55 -6.23
N GLU A 267 -8.46 15.04 -7.01
CA GLU A 267 -9.75 14.54 -6.51
C GLU A 267 -9.61 13.05 -6.20
N TYR A 268 -9.74 12.71 -4.92
CA TYR A 268 -9.80 11.32 -4.46
C TYR A 268 -11.22 10.98 -4.02
N VAL A 269 -11.68 9.77 -4.35
CA VAL A 269 -12.96 9.24 -3.87
C VAL A 269 -12.70 8.37 -2.64
N SER A 270 -13.50 8.54 -1.60
CA SER A 270 -13.45 7.70 -0.40
C SER A 270 -14.77 6.99 -0.15
N GLY A 271 -14.68 5.73 0.28
CA GLY A 271 -15.83 4.87 0.56
C GLY A 271 -15.42 3.42 0.84
N ALA A 272 -16.39 2.56 1.10
CA ALA A 272 -16.12 1.13 1.22
C ALA A 272 -15.62 0.58 -0.12
N MET A 273 -14.69 -0.38 -0.07
CA MET A 273 -14.02 -0.91 -1.26
C MET A 273 -15.03 -1.48 -2.28
N ILE A 274 -16.00 -2.28 -1.82
CA ILE A 274 -17.04 -2.85 -2.68
C ILE A 274 -17.91 -1.80 -3.40
N GLU A 275 -18.10 -0.62 -2.79
CA GLU A 275 -18.90 0.48 -3.33
C GLU A 275 -18.10 1.38 -4.28
N THR A 276 -16.79 1.46 -4.06
CA THR A 276 -15.92 2.47 -4.68
C THR A 276 -15.19 1.96 -5.93
N ILE A 277 -14.85 0.67 -5.97
CA ILE A 277 -14.11 0.08 -7.09
C ILE A 277 -14.85 -1.11 -7.70
N TYR A 278 -14.52 -2.33 -7.30
CA TYR A 278 -15.19 -3.56 -7.67
C TYR A 278 -15.07 -4.55 -6.50
N PRO A 279 -16.01 -5.51 -6.37
CA PRO A 279 -15.93 -6.51 -5.31
C PRO A 279 -14.65 -7.33 -5.40
N SER A 280 -14.00 -7.57 -4.26
CA SER A 280 -12.77 -8.37 -4.16
C SER A 280 -12.65 -9.09 -2.83
N SER A 281 -12.10 -10.29 -2.84
CA SER A 281 -11.86 -11.09 -1.64
C SER A 281 -10.38 -11.40 -1.44
N GLY A 282 -9.97 -11.70 -0.21
CA GLY A 282 -8.60 -12.12 0.11
C GLY A 282 -7.59 -10.99 0.16
N ASP A 283 -8.04 -9.74 0.33
CA ASP A 283 -7.18 -8.57 0.47
C ASP A 283 -6.65 -8.38 1.90
N SER A 284 -5.57 -7.61 2.01
CA SER A 284 -4.85 -7.39 3.26
C SER A 284 -5.60 -6.51 4.25
N VAL A 285 -6.42 -5.57 3.78
CA VAL A 285 -7.10 -4.56 4.62
C VAL A 285 -8.32 -5.17 5.29
N ASP A 286 -9.14 -5.92 4.57
CA ASP A 286 -10.28 -6.68 5.12
C ASP A 286 -9.79 -7.69 6.17
N TRP A 287 -8.67 -8.35 5.90
CA TRP A 287 -8.03 -9.28 6.83
C TRP A 287 -7.48 -8.58 8.08
N ALA A 288 -6.75 -7.48 7.93
CA ALA A 288 -6.20 -6.74 9.07
C ALA A 288 -7.31 -6.18 9.96
N TYR A 289 -8.41 -5.70 9.37
CA TYR A 289 -9.57 -5.23 10.10
C TYR A 289 -10.25 -6.35 10.89
N SER A 290 -10.54 -7.48 10.23
CA SER A 290 -11.38 -8.54 10.81
C SER A 290 -10.63 -9.51 11.72
N GLU A 291 -9.39 -9.86 11.37
CA GLU A 291 -8.64 -10.93 12.03
C GLU A 291 -7.58 -10.40 13.00
N CYS A 292 -7.20 -9.11 12.89
CA CYS A 292 -6.19 -8.49 13.77
C CYS A 292 -6.74 -7.37 14.66
N ASP A 293 -8.05 -7.10 14.62
CA ASP A 293 -8.73 -6.03 15.36
C ASP A 293 -8.06 -4.65 15.15
N VAL A 294 -7.69 -4.33 13.90
CA VAL A 294 -7.15 -3.01 13.53
C VAL A 294 -8.30 -2.12 13.05
N PRO A 295 -8.78 -1.18 13.88
CA PRO A 295 -10.06 -0.51 13.63
C PRO A 295 -10.02 0.58 12.56
N VAL A 296 -8.84 1.12 12.24
CA VAL A 296 -8.64 2.15 11.22
C VAL A 296 -7.83 1.56 10.07
N ALA A 297 -8.51 0.91 9.12
CA ALA A 297 -7.86 0.18 8.03
C ALA A 297 -8.26 0.78 6.67
N PHE A 298 -7.28 1.18 5.86
CA PHE A 298 -7.53 1.78 4.54
C PHE A 298 -6.59 1.26 3.45
N THR A 299 -7.11 1.20 2.23
CA THR A 299 -6.38 1.03 0.98
C THR A 299 -6.30 2.38 0.27
N PHE A 300 -5.11 2.79 -0.14
CA PHE A 300 -4.91 3.94 -1.02
C PHE A 300 -4.64 3.45 -2.44
N GLU A 301 -5.41 3.92 -3.41
CA GLU A 301 -5.02 3.88 -4.83
C GLU A 301 -4.48 5.25 -5.20
N LEU A 302 -3.16 5.38 -5.31
CA LEU A 302 -2.45 6.65 -5.54
C LEU A 302 -2.71 7.25 -6.94
N ARG A 303 -1.93 8.28 -7.30
CA ARG A 303 -2.06 9.06 -8.54
C ARG A 303 -2.17 8.20 -9.80
N GLY A 304 -2.82 8.83 -10.78
CA GLY A 304 -3.36 8.20 -11.96
C GLY A 304 -4.88 8.20 -11.80
N PRO A 305 -5.61 9.15 -12.40
CA PRO A 305 -7.07 9.11 -12.38
C PRO A 305 -7.57 7.82 -13.06
N PRO A 306 -8.82 7.40 -12.82
CA PRO A 306 -9.35 6.13 -13.36
C PRO A 306 -9.34 6.05 -14.89
N ASP A 307 -9.32 7.19 -15.59
CA ASP A 307 -9.20 7.32 -17.04
C ASP A 307 -7.76 7.57 -17.53
N SER A 308 -6.76 7.44 -16.65
CA SER A 308 -5.34 7.65 -16.99
C SER A 308 -4.86 6.70 -18.07
N THR A 309 -4.39 7.28 -19.18
CA THR A 309 -3.76 6.52 -20.27
C THR A 309 -2.32 6.10 -19.95
N LYS A 310 -1.74 6.62 -18.86
CA LYS A 310 -0.40 6.23 -18.38
C LYS A 310 -0.42 4.94 -17.56
N MET A 311 -1.60 4.53 -17.07
CA MET A 311 -1.77 3.38 -16.18
C MET A 311 -0.77 3.44 -15.02
N PHE A 312 0.09 2.42 -14.87
CA PHE A 312 1.09 2.29 -13.80
C PHE A 312 2.44 2.97 -14.11
N ILE A 313 2.57 3.65 -15.25
CA ILE A 313 3.80 4.31 -15.71
C ILE A 313 3.69 5.80 -15.38
N LEU A 314 3.77 6.11 -14.08
CA LEU A 314 3.69 7.48 -13.58
C LEU A 314 5.10 8.11 -13.66
N PRO A 315 5.26 9.29 -14.28
CA PRO A 315 6.58 9.94 -14.36
C PRO A 315 7.19 10.20 -12.98
N ALA A 316 8.51 10.06 -12.85
CA ALA A 316 9.20 10.21 -11.56
C ALA A 316 9.05 11.61 -10.93
N GLU A 317 8.83 12.66 -11.74
CA GLU A 317 8.50 14.02 -11.27
C GLU A 317 7.19 14.10 -10.47
N GLU A 318 6.33 13.08 -10.55
CA GLU A 318 5.09 12.98 -9.77
C GLU A 318 5.31 12.31 -8.40
N ILE A 319 6.47 11.73 -8.11
CA ILE A 319 6.75 11.03 -6.84
C ILE A 319 6.63 11.98 -5.66
N GLU A 320 7.39 13.08 -5.65
CA GLU A 320 7.37 14.08 -4.58
C GLU A 320 5.96 14.67 -4.37
N PRO A 321 5.26 15.19 -5.41
CA PRO A 321 3.89 15.67 -5.24
C PRO A 321 2.91 14.61 -4.73
N THR A 322 3.04 13.33 -5.14
CA THR A 322 2.20 12.25 -4.60
C THR A 322 2.52 12.00 -3.13
N GLY A 323 3.80 12.06 -2.75
CA GLY A 323 4.25 11.95 -1.36
C GLY A 323 3.72 13.07 -0.48
N GLU A 324 3.78 14.32 -0.95
CA GLU A 324 3.30 15.50 -0.24
C GLU A 324 1.79 15.44 0.05
N GLU A 325 0.97 15.12 -0.95
CA GLU A 325 -0.48 14.99 -0.73
C GLU A 325 -0.84 13.78 0.14
N THR A 326 -0.12 12.66 0.00
CA THR A 326 -0.34 11.47 0.84
C THR A 326 0.03 11.75 2.30
N LEU A 327 1.13 12.49 2.55
CA LEU A 327 1.51 12.90 3.91
C LEU A 327 0.44 13.80 4.53
N ALA A 328 -0.09 14.75 3.77
CA ALA A 328 -1.19 15.60 4.22
C ALA A 328 -2.45 14.78 4.55
N ALA A 329 -2.75 13.74 3.74
CA ALA A 329 -3.82 12.81 4.02
C ALA A 329 -3.60 12.05 5.33
N TYR A 330 -2.40 11.52 5.56
CA TYR A 330 -2.04 10.80 6.80
C TYR A 330 -2.21 11.69 8.03
N VAL A 331 -1.74 12.94 7.96
CA VAL A 331 -1.96 13.93 9.04
C VAL A 331 -3.45 14.13 9.32
N ALA A 332 -4.26 14.37 8.28
CA ALA A 332 -5.68 14.61 8.45
C ALA A 332 -6.44 13.39 8.97
N MET A 333 -6.13 12.20 8.45
CA MET A 333 -6.78 10.95 8.81
C MET A 333 -6.46 10.52 10.23
N LEU A 334 -5.17 10.54 10.62
CA LEU A 334 -4.76 10.17 11.98
C LEU A 334 -5.26 11.20 13.00
N LYS A 335 -5.36 12.48 12.64
CA LYS A 335 -6.00 13.48 13.50
C LYS A 335 -7.48 13.19 13.67
N ALA A 336 -8.21 12.91 12.60
CA ALA A 336 -9.64 12.57 12.66
C ALA A 336 -9.88 11.31 13.50
N ALA A 337 -9.07 10.26 13.30
CA ALA A 337 -9.15 9.05 14.10
C ALA A 337 -8.83 9.30 15.59
N ARG A 338 -7.90 10.22 15.90
CA ARG A 338 -7.63 10.65 17.28
C ARG A 338 -8.84 11.35 17.89
N GLU A 339 -9.49 12.25 17.15
CA GLU A 339 -10.70 12.97 17.58
C GLU A 339 -11.89 12.03 17.83
N LEU A 340 -11.94 10.89 17.13
CA LEU A 340 -12.93 9.82 17.30
C LEU A 340 -12.56 8.80 18.39
N GLY A 341 -11.43 8.98 19.09
CA GLY A 341 -11.05 8.17 20.25
C GLY A 341 -10.26 6.88 19.96
N TYR A 342 -9.81 6.64 18.72
CA TYR A 342 -9.15 5.37 18.35
C TYR A 342 -7.77 5.15 18.98
N TYR A 343 -7.14 6.19 19.52
CA TYR A 343 -5.77 6.14 20.03
C TYR A 343 -5.64 6.39 21.53
N GLU A 344 -6.75 6.49 22.26
CA GLU A 344 -6.72 6.67 23.70
C GLU A 344 -6.10 5.46 24.42
N SER A 345 -5.57 5.67 25.63
CA SER A 345 -5.10 4.55 26.44
C SER A 345 -6.29 3.88 27.15
N ALA A 346 -6.18 2.57 27.41
CA ALA A 346 -7.20 1.83 28.16
C ALA A 346 -7.42 2.37 29.60
N GLU A 347 -6.54 3.26 30.08
CA GLU A 347 -6.66 3.91 31.38
C GLU A 347 -7.61 5.12 31.33
N THR A 348 -7.74 5.79 30.18
CA THR A 348 -8.63 6.95 30.02
C THR A 348 -10.10 6.51 29.93
N GLN A 349 -10.39 5.37 29.29
CA GLN A 349 -11.75 4.83 29.15
C GLN A 349 -12.39 4.33 30.46
N LYS A 350 -11.60 4.10 31.52
CA LYS A 350 -12.13 3.74 32.86
C LYS A 350 -12.54 4.95 33.70
N GLY A 351 -12.27 6.17 33.24
CA GLY A 351 -12.59 7.41 33.96
C GLY A 351 -14.01 7.95 33.73
N GLU A 352 -14.77 7.36 32.80
CA GLU A 352 -16.09 7.87 32.38
C GLU A 352 -17.26 6.88 32.60
N LEU A 353 -17.06 5.80 33.36
CA LEU A 353 -18.13 4.86 33.75
C LEU A 353 -18.59 5.04 35.19
#